data_AF-A0A848NLI3-F1
#
_entry.id   AF-A0A848NLI3-F1
#
_cell.length_a   1.000
_cell.length_b   1.000
_cell.length_c   1.000
_cell.angle_alpha   90.00
_cell.angle_beta   90.00
_cell.angle_gamma   90.00
#
_symmetry.space_group_name_H-M   'P 1'
#
loop_
_entity.id
_entity.type
_entity.pdbx_description
1 polymer ?
#
loop_
_entity_poly.entity_id
_entity_poly.type
_entity_poly.pdbx_seq_one_letter_code
_entity_poly.pdbx_strand_id
1 'polypeptide(L)'
;VRQPPSARASRTLGGWRTICWALAISAPVLAVPVGWMASRQAGWPAVDVIWACAYLAFGSMFLGFFAWYRGLAAGGIARVGQIQLLQPFLTVLAAALFFGEAVDLTTFLFALAVIVVIAGGRRAIVGVKK
;
A
#
# COMPACT_ATOMS: atom_id res chain seq x y z
N VAL A 1 14.57 -25.70 -21.54
CA VAL A 1 13.99 -25.00 -20.37
C VAL A 1 13.75 -23.53 -20.72
N ARG A 2 12.61 -23.20 -21.35
CA ARG A 2 12.26 -21.81 -21.70
C ARG A 2 11.49 -21.19 -20.54
N GLN A 3 12.12 -20.23 -19.85
CA GLN A 3 11.43 -19.38 -18.88
C GLN A 3 10.59 -18.32 -19.62
N PRO A 4 9.38 -17.98 -19.12
CA PRO A 4 8.49 -17.04 -19.78
C PRO A 4 9.11 -15.62 -19.84
N PRO A 5 8.81 -14.84 -20.91
CA PRO A 5 9.40 -13.52 -21.14
C PRO A 5 9.12 -12.50 -20.02
N SER A 6 8.04 -12.68 -19.25
CA SER A 6 7.67 -11.84 -18.10
C SER A 6 8.68 -11.88 -16.94
N ALA A 7 9.32 -13.04 -16.71
CA ALA A 7 10.31 -13.21 -15.66
C ALA A 7 11.66 -12.55 -15.99
N ARG A 8 11.93 -12.30 -17.28
CA ARG A 8 13.19 -11.69 -17.76
C ARG A 8 13.10 -10.18 -17.85
N ALA A 9 11.95 -9.62 -18.22
CA ALA A 9 11.72 -8.18 -18.29
C ALA A 9 11.69 -7.50 -16.90
N SER A 10 11.19 -8.19 -15.88
CA SER A 10 11.10 -7.64 -14.51
C SER A 10 12.45 -7.50 -13.81
N ARG A 11 13.50 -8.16 -14.30
CA ARG A 11 14.85 -8.12 -13.71
C ARG A 11 15.75 -7.00 -14.27
N THR A 12 15.37 -6.36 -15.38
CA THR A 12 16.26 -5.40 -16.08
C THR A 12 15.83 -3.94 -15.97
N LEU A 13 14.60 -3.65 -15.54
CA LEU A 13 14.06 -2.29 -15.55
C LEU A 13 14.44 -1.45 -14.32
N GLY A 14 14.84 -2.05 -13.20
CA GLY A 14 15.09 -1.33 -11.95
C GLY A 14 13.79 -0.81 -11.30
N GLY A 15 13.69 -0.87 -9.97
CA GLY A 15 12.44 -0.63 -9.24
C GLY A 15 11.75 0.71 -9.56
N TRP A 16 12.52 1.75 -9.88
CA TRP A 16 11.98 3.05 -10.25
C TRP A 16 11.30 3.09 -11.63
N ARG A 17 11.76 2.31 -12.62
CA ARG A 17 11.09 2.26 -13.93
C ARG A 17 9.80 1.47 -13.85
N THR A 18 9.76 0.44 -13.01
CA THR A 18 8.55 -0.36 -12.78
C THR A 18 7.42 0.52 -12.25
N ILE A 19 7.69 1.40 -11.28
CA ILE A 19 6.64 2.29 -10.74
C ILE A 19 6.21 3.35 -11.76
N CYS A 20 7.14 3.94 -12.53
CA CYS A 20 6.79 4.92 -13.56
C CYS A 20 5.91 4.30 -14.66
N TRP A 21 6.24 3.09 -15.14
CA TRP A 21 5.42 2.40 -16.13
C TRP A 21 4.07 1.94 -15.56
N ALA A 22 4.03 1.48 -14.31
CA ALA A 22 2.77 1.17 -13.63
C ALA A 22 1.86 2.40 -13.58
N LEU A 23 2.39 3.57 -13.18
CA LEU A 23 1.65 4.83 -13.15
C LEU A 23 1.16 5.25 -14.54
N ALA A 24 2.03 5.17 -15.57
CA ALA A 24 1.66 5.53 -16.93
C ALA A 24 0.52 4.65 -17.49
N ILE A 25 0.51 3.35 -17.16
CA ILE A 25 -0.55 2.43 -17.57
C ILE A 25 -1.81 2.61 -16.73
N SER A 26 -1.69 2.87 -15.43
CA SER A 26 -2.84 3.10 -14.54
C SER A 26 -3.51 4.46 -14.77
N ALA A 27 -2.78 5.47 -15.23
CA ALA A 27 -3.30 6.82 -15.47
C ALA A 27 -4.56 6.85 -16.37
N PRO A 28 -4.58 6.25 -17.58
CA PRO A 28 -5.80 6.25 -18.40
C PRO A 28 -6.96 5.48 -17.77
N VAL A 29 -6.67 4.40 -17.04
CA VAL A 29 -7.69 3.61 -16.35
C VAL A 29 -8.34 4.42 -15.22
N LEU A 30 -7.55 5.17 -14.47
CA LEU A 30 -8.02 6.03 -13.39
C LEU A 30 -8.65 7.34 -13.89
N ALA A 31 -8.22 7.85 -15.05
CA ALA A 31 -8.74 9.08 -15.62
C ALA A 31 -10.25 8.99 -15.93
N VAL A 32 -10.76 7.81 -16.28
CA VAL A 32 -12.18 7.60 -16.58
C VAL A 32 -13.08 7.82 -15.36
N PRO A 33 -12.95 7.08 -14.24
CA PRO A 33 -13.77 7.30 -13.05
C PRO A 33 -13.51 8.67 -12.40
N VAL A 34 -12.26 9.15 -12.40
CA VAL A 34 -11.92 10.49 -11.86
C VAL A 34 -12.58 11.59 -12.69
N GLY A 35 -12.51 11.51 -14.01
CA GLY A 35 -13.16 12.47 -14.91
C GLY A 35 -14.68 12.44 -14.80
N TRP A 36 -15.28 11.25 -14.60
CA TRP A 36 -16.71 11.11 -14.36
C TRP A 36 -17.15 11.70 -13.01
N MET A 37 -16.35 11.55 -11.96
CA MET A 37 -16.62 12.19 -10.67
C MET A 37 -16.44 13.71 -10.76
N ALA A 38 -15.37 14.17 -11.43
CA ALA A 38 -15.09 15.58 -11.62
C ALA A 38 -16.18 16.29 -12.43
N SER A 39 -16.78 15.63 -13.44
CA SER A 39 -17.87 16.22 -14.23
C SER A 39 -19.17 16.40 -13.46
N ARG A 40 -19.32 15.72 -12.31
CA ARG A 40 -20.46 15.87 -11.39
C ARG A 40 -20.20 16.92 -10.31
N GLN A 41 -18.98 17.42 -10.18
CA GLN A 41 -18.62 18.41 -9.18
C GLN A 41 -18.68 19.82 -9.79
N ALA A 42 -19.36 20.74 -9.11
CA ALA A 42 -19.42 22.14 -9.52
C ALA A 42 -18.17 22.88 -9.01
N GLY A 43 -17.22 23.14 -9.90
CA GLY A 43 -16.09 24.03 -9.64
C GLY A 43 -14.74 23.34 -9.41
N TRP A 44 -13.68 24.13 -9.54
CA TRP A 44 -12.32 23.66 -9.29
C TRP A 44 -12.01 23.62 -7.79
N PRO A 45 -11.18 22.67 -7.33
CA PRO A 45 -10.72 22.64 -5.95
C PRO A 45 -9.98 23.93 -5.59
N ALA A 46 -10.02 24.30 -4.30
CA ALA A 46 -9.21 25.39 -3.80
C ALA A 46 -7.70 25.10 -3.95
N VAL A 47 -6.90 26.16 -4.09
CA VAL A 47 -5.46 26.05 -4.42
C VAL A 47 -4.65 25.30 -3.35
N ASP A 48 -5.04 25.44 -2.09
CA ASP A 48 -4.49 24.71 -0.95
C ASP A 48 -4.72 23.20 -1.06
N VAL A 49 -5.91 22.79 -1.48
CA VAL A 49 -6.25 21.37 -1.72
C VAL A 49 -5.40 20.82 -2.86
N ILE A 50 -5.18 21.59 -3.93
CA ILE A 50 -4.33 21.19 -5.05
C ILE A 50 -2.89 20.98 -4.56
N TRP A 51 -2.35 21.88 -3.74
CA TRP A 51 -1.00 21.74 -3.18
C TRP A 51 -0.89 20.57 -2.20
N ALA A 52 -1.89 20.35 -1.35
CA ALA A 52 -1.93 19.20 -0.46
C ALA A 52 -1.95 17.88 -1.25
N CYS A 53 -2.76 17.79 -2.30
CA CYS A 53 -2.78 16.64 -3.20
C CYS A 53 -1.45 16.46 -3.93
N ALA A 54 -0.84 17.54 -4.44
CA ALA A 54 0.45 17.47 -5.11
C ALA A 54 1.57 16.99 -4.17
N TYR A 55 1.59 17.49 -2.94
CA TYR A 55 2.51 17.05 -1.90
C TYR A 55 2.31 15.58 -1.54
N LEU A 56 1.06 15.17 -1.31
CA LEU A 56 0.71 13.79 -0.96
C LEU A 56 1.10 12.82 -2.09
N ALA A 57 0.77 13.15 -3.34
CA ALA A 57 1.05 12.30 -4.50
C ALA A 57 2.54 12.23 -4.83
N PHE A 58 3.22 13.37 -4.95
CA PHE A 58 4.61 13.40 -5.38
C PHE A 58 5.59 13.21 -4.22
N GLY A 59 5.43 13.99 -3.15
CA GLY A 59 6.31 13.95 -1.99
C GLY A 59 6.16 12.65 -1.20
N SER A 60 4.97 12.37 -0.68
CA SER A 60 4.77 11.22 0.21
C SER A 60 4.72 9.90 -0.54
N MET A 61 3.92 9.82 -1.60
CA MET A 61 3.66 8.54 -2.26
C MET A 61 4.74 8.19 -3.29
N PHE A 62 5.01 9.07 -4.27
CA PHE A 62 5.97 8.79 -5.34
C PHE A 62 7.41 8.70 -4.82
N LEU A 63 7.92 9.70 -4.10
CA LEU A 63 9.28 9.63 -3.54
C LEU A 63 9.37 8.58 -2.42
N GLY A 64 8.32 8.40 -1.63
CA GLY A 64 8.24 7.35 -0.61
C GLY A 64 8.47 5.96 -1.17
N PHE A 65 8.00 5.66 -2.39
CA PHE A 65 8.27 4.38 -3.05
C PHE A 65 9.76 4.10 -3.24
N PHE A 66 10.60 5.10 -3.50
CA PHE A 66 12.04 4.88 -3.65
C PHE A 66 12.68 4.41 -2.34
N ALA A 67 12.37 5.09 -1.24
CA ALA A 67 12.83 4.70 0.09
C ALA A 67 12.27 3.32 0.46
N TRP A 68 10.99 3.07 0.16
CA TRP A 68 10.32 1.81 0.44
C TRP A 68 10.93 0.63 -0.32
N TYR A 69 11.16 0.76 -1.63
CA TYR A 69 11.80 -0.27 -2.45
C TYR A 69 13.23 -0.57 -1.98
N ARG A 70 13.98 0.45 -1.59
CA ARG A 70 15.30 0.27 -0.97
C ARG A 70 15.19 -0.47 0.36
N GLY A 71 14.21 -0.12 1.19
CA GLY A 71 13.91 -0.80 2.45
C GLY A 71 13.51 -2.27 2.24
N LEU A 72 12.69 -2.57 1.24
CA LEU A 72 12.32 -3.93 0.83
C LEU A 72 13.54 -4.75 0.37
N ALA A 73 14.42 -4.12 -0.41
CA ALA A 73 15.64 -4.76 -0.89
C ALA A 73 16.62 -5.07 0.25
N ALA A 74 16.75 -4.16 1.22
CA ALA A 74 17.64 -4.33 2.38
C ALA A 74 17.07 -5.28 3.45
N GLY A 75 15.77 -5.20 3.74
CA GLY A 75 15.10 -5.96 4.80
C GLY A 75 14.54 -7.33 4.38
N GLY A 76 14.49 -7.60 3.08
CA GLY A 76 13.90 -8.80 2.49
C GLY A 76 12.37 -8.72 2.38
N ILE A 77 11.84 -8.93 1.18
CA ILE A 77 10.41 -8.77 0.85
C ILE A 77 9.50 -9.60 1.79
N ALA A 78 9.88 -10.86 2.07
CA ALA A 78 9.09 -11.74 2.93
C ALA A 78 8.99 -11.20 4.37
N ARG A 79 10.08 -10.64 4.93
CA ARG A 79 10.09 -10.10 6.29
C ARG A 79 9.30 -8.81 6.39
N VAL A 80 9.46 -7.91 5.42
CA VAL A 80 8.71 -6.64 5.38
C VAL A 80 7.21 -6.90 5.21
N GLY A 81 6.83 -7.90 4.41
CA GLY A 81 5.43 -8.33 4.30
C GLY A 81 4.84 -8.80 5.64
N GLN A 82 5.64 -9.46 6.50
CA GLN A 82 5.18 -9.82 7.85
C GLN A 82 5.02 -8.60 8.77
N ILE A 83 5.89 -7.61 8.65
CA ILE A 83 5.76 -6.36 9.42
C ILE A 83 4.51 -5.60 8.97
N GLN A 84 4.17 -5.63 7.69
CA GLN A 84 2.92 -5.03 7.21
C GLN A 84 1.66 -5.67 7.79
N LEU A 85 1.69 -6.95 8.18
CA LEU A 85 0.55 -7.55 8.89
C LEU A 85 0.36 -6.94 10.29
N LEU A 86 1.43 -6.43 10.90
CA LEU A 86 1.37 -5.76 12.18
C LEU A 86 0.97 -4.27 12.04
N GLN A 87 1.19 -3.68 10.86
CA GLN A 87 0.98 -2.26 10.60
C GLN A 87 -0.43 -1.76 10.97
N PRO A 88 -1.54 -2.42 10.60
CA PRO A 88 -2.88 -1.95 10.97
C PRO A 88 -3.08 -1.79 12.48
N PHE A 89 -2.54 -2.73 13.27
CA PHE A 89 -2.67 -2.73 14.72
C PHE A 89 -1.83 -1.62 15.36
N LEU A 90 -0.61 -1.42 14.87
CA LEU A 90 0.25 -0.32 15.33
C LEU A 90 -0.36 1.04 14.98
N THR A 91 -0.99 1.17 13.82
CA THR A 91 -1.69 2.40 13.43
C THR A 91 -2.84 2.71 14.37
N VAL A 92 -3.68 1.73 14.72
CA VAL A 92 -4.78 1.92 15.69
C VAL A 92 -4.24 2.27 17.07
N LEU A 93 -3.19 1.59 17.52
CA LEU A 93 -2.56 1.88 18.81
C LEU A 93 -1.97 3.30 18.82
N ALA A 94 -1.28 3.70 17.75
CA ALA A 94 -0.75 5.05 17.60
C ALA A 94 -1.86 6.10 17.56
N ALA A 95 -2.97 5.84 16.85
CA ALA A 95 -4.12 6.74 16.84
C ALA A 95 -4.68 6.94 18.26
N ALA A 96 -4.88 5.86 19.02
CA ALA A 96 -5.31 5.93 20.41
C ALA A 96 -4.35 6.74 21.29
N LEU A 97 -3.03 6.52 21.13
CA LEU A 97 -2.01 7.13 21.97
C LEU A 97 -1.77 8.61 21.65
N PHE A 98 -1.72 8.97 20.37
CA PHE A 98 -1.38 10.32 19.90
C PHE A 98 -2.59 11.22 19.73
N PHE A 99 -3.73 10.68 19.31
CA PHE A 99 -4.96 11.46 19.09
C PHE A 99 -5.99 11.29 20.19
N GLY A 100 -5.75 10.40 21.17
CA GLY A 100 -6.63 10.20 22.31
C GLY A 100 -7.98 9.59 21.94
N GLU A 101 -8.09 8.98 20.77
CA GLU A 101 -9.34 8.36 20.33
C GLU A 101 -9.69 7.18 21.24
N ALA A 102 -10.94 7.16 21.72
CA ALA A 102 -11.47 6.07 22.51
C ALA A 102 -11.61 4.82 21.62
N VAL A 103 -10.61 3.94 21.68
CA VAL A 103 -10.69 2.63 21.05
C VAL A 103 -11.59 1.76 21.89
N ASP A 104 -12.80 1.54 21.38
CA ASP A 104 -13.81 0.73 22.05
C ASP A 104 -13.34 -0.72 22.21
N LEU A 105 -13.87 -1.40 23.22
CA LEU A 105 -13.56 -2.80 23.50
C LEU A 105 -13.88 -3.71 22.30
N THR A 106 -14.90 -3.36 21.50
CA THR A 106 -15.24 -4.06 20.26
C THR A 106 -14.12 -4.01 19.22
N THR A 107 -13.39 -2.89 19.10
CA THR A 107 -12.25 -2.76 18.19
C THR A 107 -11.11 -3.69 18.61
N PHE A 108 -10.83 -3.80 19.90
CA PHE A 108 -9.83 -4.74 20.42
C PHE A 108 -10.23 -6.21 20.19
N LEU A 109 -11.49 -6.56 20.41
CA LEU A 109 -12.00 -7.91 20.15
C LEU A 109 -11.91 -8.28 18.66
N PHE A 110 -12.30 -7.35 17.78
CA PHE A 110 -12.19 -7.55 16.34
C PHE A 110 -10.72 -7.67 15.91
N ALA A 111 -9.84 -6.83 16.44
CA ALA A 111 -8.41 -6.91 16.19
C ALA A 111 -7.85 -8.29 16.60
N LEU A 112 -8.22 -8.81 17.77
CA LEU A 112 -7.82 -10.14 18.22
C LEU A 112 -8.35 -11.23 17.30
N ALA A 113 -9.61 -11.17 16.86
CA ALA A 113 -10.19 -12.11 15.91
C ALA A 113 -9.43 -12.13 14.58
N VAL A 114 -9.08 -10.95 14.04
CA VAL A 114 -8.27 -10.82 12.82
C VAL A 114 -6.89 -11.43 13.01
N ILE A 115 -6.23 -11.20 14.16
CA ILE A 115 -4.93 -11.83 14.47
C ILE A 115 -5.05 -13.36 14.46
N VAL A 116 -6.10 -13.93 15.07
CA VAL A 116 -6.35 -15.38 15.09
C VAL A 116 -6.56 -15.93 13.67
N VAL A 117 -7.36 -15.26 12.84
CA VAL A 117 -7.60 -15.64 11.45
C VAL A 117 -6.32 -15.60 10.63
N ILE A 118 -5.53 -14.52 10.75
CA ILE A 118 -4.23 -14.38 10.05
C ILE A 118 -3.25 -15.47 10.50
N ALA A 119 -3.17 -15.75 11.81
CA ALA A 119 -2.31 -16.79 12.36
C ALA A 119 -2.72 -18.19 11.89
N GLY A 120 -4.02 -18.48 11.84
CA GLY A 120 -4.58 -19.72 11.29
C GLY A 120 -4.31 -19.87 9.80
N GLY A 121 -4.56 -18.83 9.02
CA GLY A 121 -4.32 -18.81 7.57
C GLY A 121 -2.85 -18.97 7.19
N ARG A 122 -1.92 -18.33 7.92
CA ARG A 122 -0.46 -18.54 7.73
C ARG A 122 -0.06 -19.99 7.99
N ARG A 123 -0.63 -20.65 9.01
CA ARG A 123 -0.33 -22.06 9.30
C ARG A 123 -0.87 -23.01 8.22
N ALA A 124 -2.07 -22.74 7.70
CA ALA A 124 -2.67 -23.53 6.62
C ALA A 124 -1.86 -23.45 5.31
N ILE A 125 -1.35 -22.26 4.96
CA ILE A 125 -0.53 -22.06 3.74
C ILE A 125 0.87 -22.69 3.86
N VAL A 126 1.44 -22.72 5.07
CA VAL A 126 2.75 -23.35 5.33
C VAL A 126 2.65 -24.88 5.42
N GLY A 127 1.49 -25.42 5.80
CA GLY A 127 1.25 -26.86 5.95
C GLY A 127 1.10 -27.66 4.64
N VAL A 128 0.93 -27.00 3.49
CA VAL A 128 0.76 -27.68 2.18
C VAL A 128 2.11 -28.13 1.57
N LYS A 129 3.25 -27.71 2.15
CA LYS A 129 4.56 -28.27 1.83
C LYS A 129 4.95 -29.35 2.86
N LYS A 130 4.35 -30.53 2.78
CA LYS A 130 4.96 -31.78 3.24
C LYS A 130 4.62 -32.90 2.29
#